data_AF-A0A0G1XTV0-F1
#
_entry.id   AF-A0A0G1XTV0-F1
#
_cell.length_a   1.000
_cell.length_b   1.000
_cell.length_c   1.000
_cell.angle_alpha   90.00
_cell.angle_beta   90.00
_cell.angle_gamma   90.00
#
_symmetry.space_group_name_H-M   'P 1'
#
loop_
_entity.id
_entity.type
_entity.pdbx_description
1 polymer ?
#
loop_
_entity_poly.entity_id
_entity_poly.type
_entity_poly.pdbx_seq_one_letter_code
_entity_poly.pdbx_strand_id
1 'polypeptide(L)'
;MRRSFTLVEVLLVVGIVSLLSTVVMVSLRPASRFAQANNIKRQSDLTLIINAVFRYASDNRSVFPPGVTAIPQFISSSGADICADLVPKYLPSLPTDPTAFSGADVLCTPPYDTGYLISLTSDGGHVTVSAPSAQEGEVITFTR
;
A
#
# COMPACT_ATOMS: atom_id res chain seq x y z
N MET A 1 -55.76 -21.66 -9.01
CA MET A 1 -55.23 -21.91 -10.36
C MET A 1 -53.71 -21.86 -10.31
N ARG A 2 -53.01 -22.98 -10.47
CA ARG A 2 -51.54 -23.00 -10.58
C ARG A 2 -51.18 -22.75 -12.04
N ARG A 3 -50.44 -21.66 -12.32
CA ARG A 3 -49.83 -21.44 -13.64
C ARG A 3 -48.63 -22.35 -13.75
N SER A 4 -48.66 -23.27 -14.69
CA SER A 4 -47.51 -24.06 -15.10
C SER A 4 -46.71 -23.25 -16.10
N PHE A 5 -45.42 -23.07 -15.86
CA PHE A 5 -44.49 -22.47 -16.83
C PHE A 5 -44.43 -23.32 -18.09
N THR A 6 -44.30 -22.68 -19.25
CA THR A 6 -44.12 -23.41 -20.52
C THR A 6 -42.66 -23.84 -20.69
N LEU A 7 -42.42 -24.98 -21.36
CA LEU A 7 -41.06 -25.45 -21.64
C LEU A 7 -40.22 -24.43 -22.41
N VAL A 8 -40.86 -23.70 -23.34
CA VAL A 8 -40.21 -22.67 -24.15
C VAL A 8 -39.76 -21.49 -23.30
N GLU A 9 -40.54 -21.11 -22.30
CA GLU A 9 -40.23 -20.00 -21.40
C GLU A 9 -39.02 -20.30 -20.52
N VAL A 10 -38.93 -21.54 -19.99
CA VAL A 10 -37.75 -21.96 -19.22
C VAL A 10 -36.51 -22.03 -20.10
N LEU A 11 -36.63 -22.56 -21.33
CA LEU A 11 -35.52 -22.66 -22.29
C LEU A 11 -34.94 -21.27 -22.63
N LEU A 12 -35.82 -20.31 -22.89
CA LEU A 12 -35.42 -18.96 -23.26
C LEU A 12 -34.74 -18.24 -22.07
N VAL A 13 -35.25 -18.44 -20.85
CA VAL A 13 -34.65 -17.85 -19.64
C VAL A 13 -33.24 -18.37 -19.39
N VAL A 14 -32.99 -19.68 -19.45
CA VAL A 14 -31.63 -20.21 -19.25
C VAL A 14 -30.68 -19.78 -20.38
N GLY A 15 -31.18 -19.63 -21.59
CA GLY A 15 -30.43 -19.07 -22.72
C GLY A 15 -29.98 -17.63 -22.48
N ILE A 16 -30.89 -16.76 -22.05
CA ILE A 16 -30.56 -15.35 -21.75
C ILE A 16 -29.66 -15.24 -20.52
N VAL A 17 -29.93 -16.01 -19.45
CA VAL A 17 -29.13 -15.97 -18.22
C VAL A 17 -27.69 -16.42 -18.47
N SER A 18 -27.47 -17.47 -19.26
CA SER A 18 -26.11 -17.93 -19.60
C SER A 18 -25.33 -16.90 -20.43
N LEU A 19 -25.99 -16.24 -21.40
CA LEU A 19 -25.40 -15.16 -22.19
C LEU A 19 -25.01 -13.97 -21.29
N LEU A 20 -25.94 -13.48 -20.47
CA LEU A 20 -25.68 -12.37 -19.56
C LEU A 20 -24.58 -12.69 -18.53
N SER A 21 -24.57 -13.92 -17.99
CA SER A 21 -23.57 -14.34 -17.01
C SER A 21 -22.15 -14.30 -17.59
N THR A 22 -21.98 -14.69 -18.85
CA THR A 22 -20.67 -14.68 -19.52
C THR A 22 -20.14 -13.24 -19.66
N VAL A 23 -21.00 -12.29 -20.05
CA VAL A 23 -20.63 -10.87 -20.18
C VAL A 23 -20.26 -10.26 -18.83
N VAL A 24 -21.01 -10.57 -17.77
CA VAL A 24 -20.75 -10.07 -16.42
C VAL A 24 -19.44 -10.62 -15.86
N MET A 25 -19.08 -11.87 -16.15
CA MET A 25 -17.83 -12.47 -15.67
C MET A 25 -16.59 -11.78 -16.27
N VAL A 26 -16.68 -11.28 -17.51
CA VAL A 26 -15.60 -10.50 -18.15
C VAL A 26 -15.49 -9.09 -17.54
N SER A 27 -16.57 -8.53 -17.01
CA SER A 27 -16.56 -7.19 -16.41
C SER A 27 -16.00 -7.17 -14.96
N LEU A 28 -16.15 -8.28 -14.23
CA LEU A 28 -15.53 -8.44 -12.92
C LEU A 28 -14.07 -8.86 -13.09
N ARG A 29 -13.15 -7.88 -12.97
CA ARG A 29 -11.70 -8.14 -12.85
C ARG A 29 -11.32 -8.23 -11.37
N PRO A 30 -11.40 -9.42 -10.72
CA PRO A 30 -11.07 -9.56 -9.29
C PRO A 30 -9.63 -9.13 -8.99
N ALA A 31 -8.70 -9.37 -9.91
CA ALA A 31 -7.30 -8.97 -9.78
C ALA A 31 -7.14 -7.46 -9.55
N SER A 32 -7.86 -6.62 -10.30
CA SER A 32 -7.79 -5.17 -10.15
C SER A 32 -8.37 -4.67 -8.82
N ARG A 33 -9.28 -5.42 -8.18
CA ARG A 33 -9.79 -5.08 -6.84
C ARG A 33 -8.76 -5.33 -5.75
N PHE A 34 -7.97 -6.41 -5.85
CA PHE A 34 -6.86 -6.65 -4.93
C PHE A 34 -5.75 -5.60 -5.10
N ALA A 35 -5.43 -5.24 -6.34
CA ALA A 35 -4.46 -4.17 -6.62
C ALA A 35 -4.90 -2.83 -6.00
N GLN A 36 -6.18 -2.46 -6.13
CA GLN A 36 -6.75 -1.27 -5.49
C GLN A 36 -6.65 -1.34 -3.96
N ALA A 37 -6.98 -2.48 -3.34
CA ALA A 37 -6.86 -2.66 -1.90
C ALA A 37 -5.41 -2.50 -1.41
N ASN A 38 -4.44 -3.07 -2.14
CA ASN A 38 -3.03 -2.93 -1.83
C ASN A 38 -2.56 -1.47 -1.97
N ASN A 39 -2.98 -0.76 -3.02
CA ASN A 39 -2.65 0.65 -3.21
C ASN A 39 -3.22 1.53 -2.09
N ILE A 40 -4.46 1.27 -1.63
CA ILE A 40 -5.04 1.95 -0.46
C ILE A 40 -4.21 1.69 0.80
N LYS A 41 -3.79 0.44 1.02
CA LYS A 41 -2.91 0.10 2.15
C LYS A 41 -1.58 0.85 2.05
N ARG A 42 -0.91 0.88 0.89
CA ARG A 42 0.31 1.66 0.66
C ARG A 42 0.13 3.14 0.99
N GLN A 43 -0.98 3.76 0.55
CA GLN A 43 -1.26 5.16 0.86
C GLN A 43 -1.37 5.41 2.37
N SER A 44 -2.06 4.51 3.09
CA SER A 44 -2.15 4.56 4.56
C SER A 44 -0.77 4.37 5.21
N ASP A 45 0.00 3.40 4.76
CA ASP A 45 1.32 3.06 5.30
C ASP A 45 2.31 4.22 5.11
N LEU A 46 2.35 4.85 3.93
CA LEU A 46 3.15 6.05 3.68
C LEU A 46 2.73 7.22 4.57
N THR A 47 1.43 7.39 4.80
CA THR A 47 0.90 8.43 5.70
C THR A 47 1.34 8.18 7.16
N LEU A 48 1.36 6.93 7.61
CA LEU A 48 1.85 6.58 8.94
C LEU A 48 3.35 6.85 9.07
N ILE A 49 4.15 6.46 8.08
CA ILE A 49 5.61 6.68 8.06
C ILE A 49 5.92 8.18 8.09
N ILE A 50 5.36 8.97 7.18
CA ILE A 50 5.67 10.40 7.10
C ILE A 50 5.27 11.13 8.38
N ASN A 51 4.10 10.82 8.95
CA ASN A 51 3.66 11.41 10.21
C ASN A 51 4.59 11.03 11.37
N ALA A 52 5.07 9.78 11.43
CA ALA A 52 6.01 9.34 12.45
C ALA A 52 7.36 10.07 12.34
N VAL A 53 7.89 10.21 11.13
CA VAL A 53 9.13 10.96 10.84
C VAL A 53 8.99 12.44 11.24
N PHE A 54 7.87 13.08 10.93
CA PHE A 54 7.63 14.47 11.34
C PHE A 54 7.45 14.61 12.86
N ARG A 55 6.84 13.63 13.53
CA ARG A 55 6.77 13.60 15.00
C ARG A 55 8.16 13.44 15.62
N TYR A 56 9.02 12.59 15.06
CA TYR A 56 10.42 12.50 15.44
C TYR A 56 11.14 13.85 15.28
N ALA A 57 11.00 14.50 14.13
CA ALA A 57 11.65 15.78 13.88
C ALA A 57 11.18 16.87 14.85
N SER A 58 9.88 16.92 15.15
CA SER A 58 9.31 17.85 16.13
C SER A 58 9.93 17.69 17.53
N ASP A 59 10.18 16.45 17.96
CA ASP A 59 10.81 16.17 19.25
C ASP A 59 12.33 16.42 19.25
N ASN A 60 12.96 16.33 18.08
CA ASN A 60 14.41 16.41 17.89
C ASN A 60 14.87 17.74 17.27
N ARG A 61 14.19 18.86 17.57
CA ARG A 61 14.58 20.22 17.11
C ARG A 61 14.68 20.34 15.58
N SER A 62 13.71 19.77 14.88
CA SER A 62 13.63 19.71 13.42
C SER A 62 14.75 18.90 12.75
N VAL A 63 15.42 18.01 13.49
CA VAL A 63 16.37 17.05 12.93
C VAL A 63 15.63 15.77 12.57
N PHE A 64 15.70 15.37 11.31
CA PHE A 64 15.12 14.13 10.81
C PHE A 64 15.97 12.90 11.22
N PRO A 65 15.41 11.67 11.18
CA PRO A 65 16.16 10.46 11.50
C PRO A 65 17.42 10.35 10.62
N PRO A 66 18.58 9.98 11.21
CA PRO A 66 19.88 9.99 10.52
C PRO A 66 19.94 9.05 9.30
N GLY A 67 19.11 8.02 9.26
CA GLY A 67 19.00 7.12 8.11
C GLY A 67 18.34 7.74 6.88
N VAL A 68 17.68 8.90 7.02
CA VAL A 68 17.04 9.59 5.88
C VAL A 68 18.03 10.55 5.24
N THR A 69 18.28 10.38 3.94
CA THR A 69 19.21 11.23 3.17
C THR A 69 18.51 11.87 1.98
N ALA A 70 19.22 12.74 1.25
CA ALA A 70 18.67 13.36 0.03
C ALA A 70 18.51 12.39 -1.15
N ILE A 71 19.07 11.17 -1.04
CA ILE A 71 18.98 10.13 -2.06
C ILE A 71 17.84 9.18 -1.66
N PRO A 72 16.89 8.87 -2.56
CA PRO A 72 15.88 7.85 -2.29
C PRO A 72 16.50 6.50 -1.95
N GLN A 73 16.20 6.00 -0.76
CA GLN A 73 16.68 4.72 -0.25
C GLN A 73 15.51 3.90 0.28
N PHE A 74 15.60 2.58 0.18
CA PHE A 74 14.64 1.68 0.79
C PHE A 74 14.72 1.79 2.31
N ILE A 75 13.56 1.85 2.97
CA ILE A 75 13.46 1.74 4.41
C ILE A 75 13.70 0.27 4.77
N SER A 76 14.96 -0.01 5.10
CA SER A 76 15.49 -1.35 5.31
C SER A 76 16.71 -1.29 6.22
N SER A 77 17.12 -2.43 6.77
CA SER A 77 18.32 -2.53 7.62
C SER A 77 19.64 -2.26 6.87
N SER A 78 19.62 -2.21 5.54
CA SER A 78 20.79 -1.92 4.69
C SER A 78 20.68 -0.62 3.90
N GLY A 79 19.59 0.12 4.08
CA GLY A 79 19.29 1.38 3.39
C GLY A 79 19.06 2.50 4.40
N ALA A 80 17.87 3.09 4.36
CA ALA A 80 17.42 4.04 5.38
C ALA A 80 16.97 3.29 6.63
N ASP A 81 17.91 2.98 7.53
CA ASP A 81 17.59 2.41 8.84
C ASP A 81 17.05 3.51 9.78
N ILE A 82 15.72 3.55 9.88
CA ILE A 82 14.97 4.48 10.74
C ILE A 82 14.13 3.73 11.79
N CYS A 83 14.29 2.41 11.91
CA CYS A 83 13.37 1.60 12.70
C CYS A 83 13.52 1.88 14.18
N ALA A 84 14.76 1.91 14.69
CA ALA A 84 15.05 2.23 16.08
C ALA A 84 14.70 3.68 16.47
N ASP A 85 14.65 4.59 15.49
CA ASP A 85 14.28 5.99 15.71
C ASP A 85 12.76 6.18 15.82
N LEU A 86 11.99 5.40 15.05
CA LEU A 86 10.52 5.52 14.96
C LEU A 86 9.76 4.57 15.89
N VAL A 87 10.27 3.36 16.10
CA VAL A 87 9.62 2.29 16.86
C VAL A 87 10.33 2.10 18.20
N PRO A 88 9.60 1.97 19.34
CA PRO A 88 8.14 1.94 19.48
C PRO A 88 7.50 3.32 19.74
N LYS A 89 8.30 4.40 19.80
CA LYS A 89 7.84 5.69 20.34
C LYS A 89 6.81 6.40 19.45
N TYR A 90 7.01 6.37 18.13
CA TYR A 90 6.17 7.08 17.16
C TYR A 90 5.27 6.14 16.36
N LEU A 91 5.68 4.87 16.22
CA LEU A 91 4.93 3.78 15.60
C LEU A 91 5.09 2.49 16.42
N PRO A 92 4.07 1.62 16.50
CA PRO A 92 4.20 0.32 17.15
C PRO A 92 5.08 -0.66 16.36
N SER A 93 5.11 -0.53 15.04
CA SER A 93 5.87 -1.33 14.08
C SER A 93 6.02 -0.53 12.79
N LEU A 94 7.03 -0.85 11.97
CA LEU A 94 7.13 -0.27 10.63
C LEU A 94 6.17 -1.01 9.69
N PRO A 95 5.27 -0.30 8.98
CA PRO A 95 4.43 -0.95 7.99
C PRO A 95 5.26 -1.41 6.78
N THR A 96 4.83 -2.50 6.17
CA THR A 96 5.49 -3.14 5.00
C THR A 96 4.53 -3.15 3.82
N ASP A 97 5.08 -2.98 2.61
CA ASP A 97 4.33 -3.14 1.37
C ASP A 97 3.61 -4.50 1.36
N PRO A 98 2.31 -4.55 1.03
CA PRO A 98 1.53 -5.79 1.03
C PRO A 98 2.10 -6.90 0.14
N THR A 99 2.95 -6.53 -0.82
CA THR A 99 3.61 -7.44 -1.75
C THR A 99 5.08 -7.69 -1.43
N ALA A 100 5.67 -7.00 -0.45
CA ALA A 100 7.04 -7.22 0.02
C ALA A 100 7.08 -8.17 1.22
N PHE A 101 8.15 -8.96 1.34
CA PHE A 101 8.54 -9.77 2.51
C PHE A 101 7.40 -10.17 3.46
N SER A 102 6.48 -11.02 2.98
CA SER A 102 5.30 -11.56 3.69
C SER A 102 4.14 -10.60 4.02
N GLY A 103 4.29 -9.30 3.76
CA GLY A 103 3.27 -8.27 4.03
C GLY A 103 3.03 -7.99 5.51
N ALA A 104 3.86 -8.53 6.39
CA ALA A 104 3.80 -8.32 7.83
C ALA A 104 4.59 -7.07 8.24
N ASP A 105 4.08 -6.34 9.23
CA ASP A 105 4.77 -5.18 9.79
C ASP A 105 6.07 -5.61 10.52
N VAL A 106 7.09 -4.77 10.43
CA VAL A 106 8.45 -5.05 10.92
C VAL A 106 8.65 -4.53 12.34
N LEU A 107 9.28 -5.37 13.19
CA LEU A 107 9.64 -5.07 14.59
C LEU A 107 11.15 -4.80 14.78
N CYS A 108 11.78 -4.12 13.82
CA CYS A 108 13.20 -3.70 13.87
C CYS A 108 14.22 -4.82 14.13
N THR A 109 13.95 -6.05 13.68
CA THR A 109 14.91 -7.16 13.73
C THR A 109 15.52 -7.34 12.35
N PRO A 110 16.81 -7.00 12.14
CA PRO A 110 17.47 -7.20 10.85
C PRO A 110 17.59 -8.71 10.49
N PRO A 111 17.56 -9.07 9.20
CA PRO A 111 17.34 -8.19 8.05
C PRO A 111 15.86 -7.84 7.88
N TYR A 112 15.55 -6.60 7.51
CA TYR A 112 14.20 -6.20 7.14
C TYR A 112 14.21 -5.23 5.96
N ASP A 113 13.13 -5.24 5.18
CA ASP A 113 12.86 -4.29 4.11
C ASP A 113 11.34 -4.09 4.00
N THR A 114 10.91 -2.84 4.13
CA THR A 114 9.49 -2.48 4.07
C THR A 114 8.98 -2.39 2.63
N GLY A 115 9.86 -2.32 1.62
CA GLY A 115 9.49 -2.05 0.23
C GLY A 115 9.12 -0.60 -0.07
N TYR A 116 9.19 0.30 0.92
CA TYR A 116 8.97 1.73 0.75
C TYR A 116 10.29 2.50 0.65
N LEU A 117 10.27 3.59 -0.12
CA LEU A 117 11.39 4.51 -0.26
C LEU A 117 11.16 5.77 0.57
N ILE A 118 12.24 6.32 1.11
CA ILE A 118 12.24 7.62 1.78
C ILE A 118 13.43 8.47 1.31
N SER A 119 13.20 9.77 1.20
CA SER A 119 14.25 10.77 0.98
C SER A 119 13.89 12.10 1.61
N LEU A 120 14.91 12.93 1.83
CA LEU A 120 14.77 14.35 2.14
C LEU A 120 14.97 15.17 0.86
N THR A 121 14.34 16.33 0.79
CA THR A 121 14.70 17.35 -0.19
C THR A 121 16.10 17.89 0.13
N SER A 122 16.84 18.36 -0.86
CA SER A 122 18.18 18.95 -0.71
C SER A 122 18.25 20.09 0.31
N ASP A 123 17.13 20.79 0.52
CA ASP A 123 17.00 21.90 1.47
C ASP A 123 16.76 21.42 2.91
N GLY A 124 16.65 20.11 3.13
CA GLY A 124 16.46 19.47 4.44
C GLY A 124 15.11 19.71 5.11
N GLY A 125 14.19 20.44 4.47
CA GLY A 125 12.91 20.84 5.07
C GLY A 125 11.72 19.92 4.77
N HIS A 126 11.81 19.09 3.72
CA HIS A 126 10.70 18.25 3.27
C HIS A 126 11.12 16.78 3.16
N VAL A 127 10.26 15.88 3.62
CA VAL A 127 10.43 14.43 3.51
C VAL A 127 9.50 13.92 2.43
N THR A 128 10.04 13.12 1.51
CA THR A 128 9.28 12.40 0.51
C THR A 128 9.32 10.91 0.81
N VAL A 129 8.15 10.28 0.83
CA VAL A 129 7.99 8.83 0.94
C VAL A 129 7.27 8.31 -0.31
N SER A 130 7.69 7.19 -0.86
CA SER A 130 7.08 6.62 -2.06
C SER A 130 6.97 5.09 -2.01
N ALA A 131 5.96 4.57 -2.70
CA ALA A 131 5.72 3.14 -2.85
C ALA A 131 6.01 2.72 -4.31
N PRO A 132 7.24 2.27 -4.62
CA PRO A 132 7.65 1.92 -5.99
C PRO A 132 6.88 0.72 -6.56
N SER A 133 6.32 -0.14 -5.70
CA SER A 133 5.56 -1.33 -6.07
C SER A 133 4.05 -1.06 -6.23
N ALA A 134 3.64 0.21 -6.40
CA ALA A 134 2.27 0.56 -6.70
C ALA A 134 1.79 -0.14 -7.99
N GLN A 135 0.57 -0.70 -7.94
CA GLN A 135 0.04 -1.56 -9.00
C GLN A 135 -0.84 -0.76 -9.96
N GLU A 136 -1.10 -1.33 -11.14
CA GLU A 136 -1.97 -0.73 -12.18
C GLU A 136 -1.45 0.64 -12.70
N GLY A 137 -0.14 0.89 -12.60
CA GLY A 137 0.51 2.12 -13.08
C GLY A 137 0.26 3.35 -12.20
N GLU A 138 -0.31 3.17 -11.00
CA GLU A 138 -0.49 4.25 -10.03
C GLU A 138 0.87 4.72 -9.49
N VAL A 139 1.05 6.03 -9.31
CA VAL A 139 2.23 6.60 -8.64
C VAL A 139 1.80 7.09 -7.27
N ILE A 140 2.29 6.43 -6.24
CA ILE A 140 1.96 6.75 -4.84
C ILE A 140 3.19 7.35 -4.18
N THR A 141 3.16 8.67 -3.99
CA THR A 141 4.20 9.45 -3.34
C THR A 141 3.57 10.54 -2.49
N PHE A 142 4.14 10.77 -1.31
CA PHE A 142 3.75 11.86 -0.42
C PHE A 142 4.97 12.68 -0.04
N THR A 143 4.84 13.99 -0.15
CA THR A 143 5.83 14.95 0.31
C THR A 143 5.20 15.86 1.34
N ARG A 144 5.91 16.12 2.43
CA ARG A 144 5.52 17.07 3.46
C ARG A 144 6.75 17.83 3.91
#